data_AF-A0A5C6T4K5-F1
#
_entry.id   AF-A0A5C6T4K5-F1
#
_cell.length_a   1.000
_cell.length_b   1.000
_cell.length_c   1.000
_cell.angle_alpha   90.00
_cell.angle_beta   90.00
_cell.angle_gamma   90.00
#
_symmetry.space_group_name_H-M   'P 1'
#
loop_
_entity.id
_entity.type
_entity.pdbx_description
1 polymer ?
#
loop_
_entity_poly.entity_id
_entity_poly.type
_entity_poly.pdbx_seq_one_letter_code
_entity_poly.pdbx_strand_id
1 'polypeptide(L)'
;MTGDTHRKICQPLHPAIRDSLDSQYVAYHEAHLQYIERDEINDWDGSIRTKKHSLPPGGTKPIPVGSISDYDVARFRVRVYTPTGQCDERGWPVLVWFHGGGWAVGGLSNGTDLCCWACERARCIVVSVDYGLAPENPFPAAVEDAIGAVRWVASCPAELQKIDTSRISVSGTSAGANLAIVAALSASNPEVPLPTAQPSLLNTITPPPISLVLFIPVVDNTATAEGVWRPNAETAPWLTPARMEYYRKLYFTQDDHRSQWDASPNLAPESLLRKLPKTWIAVAEMDILAPEALAFGEQLRGLGVSVETLLVKGGTHSILSLHGVIDRGYRMIEDAVKHLQVTFGTG
;
A
#
# COMPACT_ATOMS: atom_id res chain seq x y z
N MET A 1 -30.34 6.57 -32.60
CA MET A 1 -29.08 7.24 -32.96
C MET A 1 -28.96 8.48 -32.10
N THR A 2 -28.30 8.35 -30.94
CA THR A 2 -28.06 9.45 -29.99
C THR A 2 -26.56 9.57 -29.80
N GLY A 3 -26.06 10.79 -29.92
CA GLY A 3 -24.70 11.12 -30.33
C GLY A 3 -23.59 10.45 -29.52
N ASP A 4 -22.71 9.78 -30.26
CA ASP A 4 -21.40 9.38 -29.80
C ASP A 4 -20.55 10.65 -29.68
N THR A 5 -20.58 11.28 -28.50
CA THR A 5 -19.59 12.31 -28.15
C THR A 5 -18.24 11.59 -28.07
N HIS A 6 -17.39 11.75 -29.09
CA HIS A 6 -16.05 11.17 -29.14
C HIS A 6 -15.28 11.47 -27.84
N ARG A 7 -15.21 10.48 -26.94
CA ARG A 7 -14.41 10.57 -25.72
C ARG A 7 -12.93 10.66 -26.13
N LYS A 8 -12.24 11.72 -25.72
CA LYS A 8 -10.81 11.90 -26.00
C LYS A 8 -10.00 10.80 -25.28
N ILE A 9 -9.25 10.02 -26.05
CA ILE A 9 -8.31 9.04 -25.49
C ILE A 9 -7.08 9.81 -24.97
N CYS A 10 -6.78 9.64 -23.69
CA CYS A 10 -5.71 10.34 -22.95
C CYS A 10 -4.52 9.43 -22.61
N GLN A 11 -4.76 8.12 -22.47
CA GLN A 11 -3.73 7.15 -22.08
C GLN A 11 -3.99 5.77 -22.73
N PRO A 12 -3.74 5.62 -24.05
CA PRO A 12 -3.93 4.35 -24.74
C PRO A 12 -2.93 3.29 -24.23
N LEU A 13 -3.27 2.00 -24.39
CA LEU A 13 -2.34 0.92 -24.13
C LEU A 13 -1.21 0.91 -25.16
N HIS A 14 0.01 0.64 -24.72
CA HIS A 14 1.13 0.49 -25.64
C HIS A 14 0.97 -0.81 -26.46
N PRO A 15 1.02 -0.76 -27.81
CA PRO A 15 0.73 -1.93 -28.66
C PRO A 15 1.60 -3.16 -28.34
N ALA A 16 2.88 -2.95 -28.01
CA ALA A 16 3.84 -4.02 -27.77
C ALA A 16 3.54 -4.91 -26.54
N ILE A 17 2.72 -4.45 -25.59
CA ILE A 17 2.37 -5.24 -24.39
C ILE A 17 0.91 -5.67 -24.35
N ARG A 18 0.11 -5.30 -25.36
CA ARG A 18 -1.34 -5.51 -25.34
C ARG A 18 -1.71 -6.98 -25.16
N ASP A 19 -1.00 -7.87 -25.85
CA ASP A 19 -1.26 -9.33 -25.80
C ASP A 19 -0.69 -9.98 -24.53
N SER A 20 0.17 -9.29 -23.79
CA SER A 20 0.77 -9.75 -22.54
C SER A 20 -0.05 -9.33 -21.31
N LEU A 21 -0.94 -8.34 -21.46
CA LEU A 21 -1.83 -7.88 -20.40
C LEU A 21 -2.96 -8.87 -20.13
N ASP A 22 -3.52 -8.82 -18.92
CA ASP A 22 -4.78 -9.53 -18.64
C ASP A 22 -5.90 -9.04 -19.56
N SER A 23 -6.61 -9.95 -20.22
CA SER A 23 -7.70 -9.60 -21.15
C SER A 23 -8.84 -8.81 -20.50
N GLN A 24 -9.14 -9.05 -19.21
CA GLN A 24 -10.14 -8.27 -18.45
C GLN A 24 -9.63 -6.84 -18.22
N TYR A 25 -8.32 -6.68 -17.97
CA TYR A 25 -7.70 -5.35 -17.88
C TYR A 25 -7.79 -4.60 -19.21
N VAL A 26 -7.44 -5.25 -20.32
CA VAL A 26 -7.50 -4.62 -21.66
C VAL A 26 -8.91 -4.12 -21.96
N ALA A 27 -9.92 -4.97 -21.78
CA ALA A 27 -11.31 -4.60 -22.01
C ALA A 27 -11.77 -3.44 -21.11
N TYR A 28 -11.44 -3.48 -19.81
CA TYR A 28 -11.83 -2.42 -18.88
C TYR A 28 -11.08 -1.11 -19.13
N HIS A 29 -9.79 -1.18 -19.45
CA HIS A 29 -8.97 -0.01 -19.76
C HIS A 29 -9.49 0.70 -21.01
N GLU A 30 -9.76 -0.05 -22.07
CA GLU A 30 -10.29 0.49 -23.33
C GLU A 30 -11.71 1.07 -23.15
N ALA A 31 -12.54 0.50 -22.28
CA ALA A 31 -13.87 1.05 -22.01
C ALA A 31 -13.87 2.27 -21.07
N HIS A 32 -12.92 2.35 -20.13
CA HIS A 32 -12.99 3.28 -19.00
C HIS A 32 -11.72 4.10 -18.77
N LEU A 33 -10.59 3.44 -18.53
CA LEU A 33 -9.39 4.10 -18.01
C LEU A 33 -8.67 4.97 -19.03
N GLN A 34 -8.66 4.58 -20.31
CA GLN A 34 -7.94 5.33 -21.34
C GLN A 34 -8.42 6.77 -21.55
N TYR A 35 -9.59 7.11 -21.02
CA TYR A 35 -10.22 8.43 -21.11
C TYR A 35 -10.02 9.31 -19.87
N ILE A 36 -9.37 8.78 -18.83
CA ILE A 36 -9.02 9.55 -17.64
C ILE A 36 -7.76 10.36 -17.98
N GLU A 37 -7.80 11.67 -17.72
CA GLU A 37 -6.63 12.52 -17.89
C GLU A 37 -5.54 12.11 -16.90
N ARG A 38 -4.28 12.23 -17.35
CA ARG A 38 -3.14 11.84 -16.54
C ARG A 38 -2.87 12.93 -15.50
N ASP A 39 -2.59 12.55 -14.26
CA ASP A 39 -2.37 13.53 -13.19
C ASP A 39 -1.16 14.42 -13.51
N GLU A 40 -0.10 13.84 -14.08
CA GLU A 40 1.18 14.51 -14.31
C GLU A 40 1.15 15.62 -15.38
N ILE A 41 0.04 15.81 -16.10
CA ILE A 41 -0.12 16.91 -17.06
C ILE A 41 -0.86 18.12 -16.48
N ASN A 42 -1.32 18.03 -15.23
CA ASN A 42 -2.05 19.08 -14.55
C ASN A 42 -1.24 19.63 -13.36
N ASP A 43 -1.44 20.91 -13.05
CA ASP A 43 -0.96 21.48 -11.78
C ASP A 43 -1.65 20.80 -10.58
N TRP A 44 -0.96 20.76 -9.44
CA TRP A 44 -1.56 20.21 -8.22
C TRP A 44 -2.81 21.00 -7.80
N ASP A 45 -3.92 20.28 -7.66
CA ASP A 45 -5.18 20.77 -7.13
C ASP A 45 -5.72 19.74 -6.14
N GLY A 46 -5.72 20.09 -4.85
CA GLY A 46 -6.16 19.21 -3.76
C GLY A 46 -7.58 18.66 -3.92
N SER A 47 -8.43 19.28 -4.76
CA SER A 47 -9.75 18.72 -5.10
C SER A 47 -9.68 17.37 -5.83
N ILE A 48 -8.52 16.97 -6.35
CA ILE A 48 -8.31 15.61 -6.90
C ILE A 48 -8.64 14.51 -5.87
N ARG A 49 -8.46 14.78 -4.57
CA ARG A 49 -8.80 13.83 -3.49
C ARG A 49 -10.30 13.59 -3.37
N THR A 50 -11.13 14.56 -3.76
CA THR A 50 -12.59 14.48 -3.67
C THR A 50 -13.27 14.17 -5.01
N LYS A 51 -12.54 14.30 -6.13
CA LYS A 51 -13.01 13.91 -7.46
C LYS A 51 -13.17 12.38 -7.54
N LYS A 52 -14.29 11.93 -8.13
CA LYS A 52 -14.70 10.51 -8.23
C LYS A 52 -13.77 9.60 -9.06
N HIS A 53 -12.68 10.13 -9.60
CA HIS A 53 -11.83 9.48 -10.63
C HIS A 53 -10.35 9.37 -10.25
N SER A 54 -9.93 9.80 -9.05
CA SER A 54 -8.51 9.80 -8.66
C SER A 54 -7.89 8.41 -8.56
N LEU A 55 -8.71 7.36 -8.42
CA LEU A 55 -8.29 5.97 -8.53
C LEU A 55 -9.28 5.16 -9.39
N PRO A 56 -8.81 4.10 -10.09
CA PRO A 56 -9.67 3.28 -10.94
C PRO A 56 -10.87 2.70 -10.18
N PRO A 57 -12.12 2.99 -10.59
CA PRO A 57 -13.30 2.48 -9.89
C PRO A 57 -13.64 1.05 -10.34
N GLY A 58 -12.88 0.07 -9.85
CA GLY A 58 -13.09 -1.34 -10.19
C GLY A 58 -13.10 -2.28 -8.98
N GLY A 59 -13.22 -1.74 -7.77
CA GLY A 59 -13.29 -2.53 -6.54
C GLY A 59 -14.61 -3.28 -6.40
N THR A 60 -14.66 -4.20 -5.44
CA THR A 60 -15.90 -4.92 -5.10
C THR A 60 -16.78 -4.06 -4.19
N LYS A 61 -18.04 -4.47 -4.00
CA LYS A 61 -18.85 -3.87 -2.94
C LYS A 61 -18.29 -4.31 -1.58
N PRO A 62 -18.14 -3.40 -0.60
CA PRO A 62 -17.78 -3.78 0.75
C PRO A 62 -18.75 -4.82 1.30
N ILE A 63 -18.22 -5.87 1.91
CA ILE A 63 -19.03 -6.84 2.65
C ILE A 63 -19.37 -6.30 4.04
N PRO A 64 -20.48 -6.72 4.67
CA PRO A 64 -20.82 -6.28 6.02
C PRO A 64 -19.73 -6.66 7.03
N VAL A 65 -19.41 -5.74 7.94
CA VAL A 65 -18.56 -5.97 9.11
C VAL A 65 -19.33 -5.72 10.40
N GLY A 66 -18.79 -6.15 11.55
CA GLY A 66 -19.41 -5.93 12.86
C GLY A 66 -19.58 -4.45 13.22
N SER A 67 -18.54 -3.63 13.03
CA SER A 67 -18.63 -2.18 13.16
C SER A 67 -17.56 -1.45 12.36
N ILE A 68 -17.82 -0.19 12.03
CA ILE A 68 -16.86 0.74 11.45
C ILE A 68 -16.88 2.02 12.30
N SER A 69 -15.73 2.40 12.85
CA SER A 69 -15.59 3.58 13.71
C SER A 69 -14.35 4.38 13.32
N ASP A 70 -14.46 5.71 13.35
CA ASP A 70 -13.33 6.61 13.09
C ASP A 70 -12.83 7.19 14.42
N TYR A 71 -11.51 7.24 14.61
CA TYR A 71 -10.86 7.79 15.80
C TYR A 71 -9.73 8.75 15.42
N ASP A 72 -9.52 9.78 16.23
CA ASP A 72 -8.39 10.69 16.09
C ASP A 72 -7.20 10.15 16.91
N VAL A 73 -6.04 10.02 16.27
CA VAL A 73 -4.80 9.50 16.86
C VAL A 73 -3.73 10.58 16.75
N ALA A 74 -3.69 11.45 17.76
CA ALA A 74 -2.84 12.63 17.80
C ALA A 74 -3.01 13.54 16.56
N ARG A 75 -2.14 13.41 15.54
CA ARG A 75 -2.11 14.26 14.34
C ARG A 75 -2.73 13.65 13.09
N PHE A 76 -3.15 12.38 13.14
CA PHE A 76 -3.80 11.68 12.03
C PHE A 76 -5.10 11.01 12.51
N ARG A 77 -5.89 10.50 11.57
CA ARG A 77 -7.14 9.76 11.87
C ARG A 77 -6.98 8.30 11.47
N VAL A 78 -7.76 7.43 12.11
CA VAL A 78 -7.86 6.02 11.72
C VAL A 78 -9.31 5.63 11.56
N ARG A 79 -9.57 4.69 10.65
CA ARG A 79 -10.83 3.95 10.56
C ARG A 79 -10.60 2.51 10.99
N VAL A 80 -11.36 2.08 11.98
CA VAL A 80 -11.30 0.74 12.56
C VAL A 80 -12.47 -0.06 12.05
N TYR A 81 -12.17 -1.18 11.41
CA TYR A 81 -13.14 -2.21 11.01
C TYR A 81 -13.05 -3.35 12.01
N THR A 82 -14.15 -3.65 12.69
CA THR A 82 -14.24 -4.75 13.65
C THR A 82 -15.07 -5.88 13.06
N PRO A 83 -14.57 -7.12 13.09
CA PRO A 83 -15.28 -8.24 12.50
C PRO A 83 -16.54 -8.61 13.28
N THR A 84 -17.50 -9.23 12.62
CA THR A 84 -18.70 -9.78 13.25
C THR A 84 -18.35 -10.87 14.27
N GLY A 85 -19.16 -11.04 15.32
CA GLY A 85 -18.97 -12.09 16.32
C GLY A 85 -17.98 -11.72 17.43
N GLN A 86 -17.35 -12.73 18.03
CA GLN A 86 -16.44 -12.56 19.17
C GLN A 86 -15.03 -13.04 18.82
N CYS A 87 -14.01 -12.41 19.42
CA CYS A 87 -12.64 -12.91 19.40
C CYS A 87 -12.45 -14.07 20.38
N ASP A 88 -11.29 -14.70 20.28
CA ASP A 88 -10.82 -15.68 21.27
C ASP A 88 -10.44 -15.03 22.62
N GLU A 89 -9.97 -15.85 23.55
CA GLU A 89 -9.54 -15.39 24.87
C GLU A 89 -8.36 -14.41 24.84
N ARG A 90 -7.55 -14.42 23.79
CA ARG A 90 -6.39 -13.52 23.63
C ARG A 90 -6.79 -12.14 23.08
N GLY A 91 -7.88 -12.07 22.30
CA GLY A 91 -8.35 -10.84 21.64
C GLY A 91 -8.21 -10.89 20.13
N TRP A 92 -8.69 -9.87 19.42
CA TRP A 92 -8.57 -9.81 17.96
C TRP A 92 -7.10 -9.65 17.52
N PRO A 93 -6.62 -10.41 16.52
CA PRO A 93 -5.48 -10.00 15.71
C PRO A 93 -5.74 -8.64 15.06
N VAL A 94 -4.69 -7.90 14.72
CA VAL A 94 -4.81 -6.57 14.11
C VAL A 94 -4.00 -6.47 12.83
N LEU A 95 -4.62 -5.96 11.77
CA LEU A 95 -3.98 -5.54 10.53
C LEU A 95 -3.94 -4.01 10.46
N VAL A 96 -2.75 -3.41 10.47
CA VAL A 96 -2.58 -1.98 10.18
C VAL A 96 -2.45 -1.81 8.67
N TRP A 97 -3.30 -0.99 8.07
CA TRP A 97 -3.40 -0.78 6.63
C TRP A 97 -3.08 0.65 6.22
N PHE A 98 -2.17 0.78 5.25
CA PHE A 98 -1.81 2.05 4.61
C PHE A 98 -2.24 2.05 3.14
N HIS A 99 -3.12 2.98 2.77
CA HIS A 99 -3.58 3.10 1.39
C HIS A 99 -2.46 3.59 0.46
N GLY A 100 -2.60 3.36 -0.86
CA GLY A 100 -1.70 3.90 -1.87
C GLY A 100 -2.14 5.28 -2.37
N GLY A 101 -1.43 5.80 -3.38
CA GLY A 101 -1.75 7.09 -4.01
C GLY A 101 -0.58 8.08 -4.03
N GLY A 102 0.64 7.59 -4.22
CA GLY A 102 1.83 8.45 -4.36
C GLY A 102 2.04 9.42 -3.19
N TRP A 103 1.64 9.03 -1.98
CA TRP A 103 1.65 9.87 -0.77
C TRP A 103 0.85 11.18 -0.86
N ALA A 104 0.11 11.40 -1.95
CA ALA A 104 -0.56 12.66 -2.25
C ALA A 104 -2.08 12.51 -2.39
N VAL A 105 -2.57 11.35 -2.81
CA VAL A 105 -4.00 11.05 -2.96
C VAL A 105 -4.42 9.83 -2.16
N GLY A 106 -5.72 9.68 -1.93
CA GLY A 106 -6.32 8.62 -1.12
C GLY A 106 -6.96 9.15 0.17
N GLY A 107 -7.15 8.27 1.14
CA GLY A 107 -7.76 8.54 2.45
C GLY A 107 -8.57 7.35 2.97
N LEU A 108 -9.33 7.56 4.05
CA LEU A 108 -10.10 6.49 4.74
C LEU A 108 -11.14 5.74 3.89
N SER A 109 -11.59 6.33 2.77
CA SER A 109 -12.52 5.69 1.84
C SER A 109 -11.83 4.75 0.84
N ASN A 110 -10.51 4.79 0.76
CA ASN A 110 -9.75 4.00 -0.21
C ASN A 110 -9.47 2.61 0.33
N GLY A 111 -9.90 1.59 -0.43
CA GLY A 111 -9.77 0.20 -0.03
C GLY A 111 -10.76 -0.22 1.06
N THR A 112 -11.88 0.50 1.27
CA THR A 112 -12.93 0.09 2.23
C THR A 112 -13.40 -1.34 1.97
N ASP A 113 -13.55 -1.74 0.71
CA ASP A 113 -13.88 -3.10 0.30
C ASP A 113 -12.82 -4.12 0.73
N LEU A 114 -11.54 -3.83 0.46
CA LEU A 114 -10.41 -4.65 0.90
C LEU A 114 -10.32 -4.76 2.43
N CYS A 115 -10.49 -3.64 3.14
CA CYS A 115 -10.48 -3.60 4.60
C CYS A 115 -11.62 -4.45 5.18
N CYS A 116 -12.83 -4.35 4.63
CA CYS A 116 -13.96 -5.21 5.03
C CYS A 116 -13.66 -6.69 4.77
N TRP A 117 -13.03 -7.01 3.64
CA TRP A 117 -12.64 -8.38 3.30
C TRP A 117 -11.61 -8.96 4.24
N ALA A 118 -10.51 -8.24 4.47
CA ALA A 118 -9.48 -8.66 5.41
C ALA A 118 -10.07 -8.82 6.81
N CYS A 119 -10.90 -7.87 7.24
CA CYS A 119 -11.57 -7.88 8.54
C CYS A 119 -12.39 -9.16 8.75
N GLU A 120 -13.35 -9.44 7.87
CA GLU A 120 -14.25 -10.60 8.05
C GLU A 120 -13.61 -11.93 7.70
N ARG A 121 -12.74 -11.99 6.68
CA ARG A 121 -12.21 -13.26 6.21
C ARG A 121 -10.95 -13.67 6.96
N ALA A 122 -10.06 -12.74 7.29
CA ALA A 122 -8.91 -13.04 8.15
C ALA A 122 -9.24 -12.99 9.65
N ARG A 123 -10.48 -12.61 10.01
CA ARG A 123 -10.98 -12.56 11.39
C ARG A 123 -10.09 -11.69 12.29
N CYS A 124 -9.80 -10.48 11.82
CA CYS A 124 -8.95 -9.51 12.50
C CYS A 124 -9.60 -8.12 12.52
N ILE A 125 -9.21 -7.28 13.47
CA ILE A 125 -9.47 -5.85 13.37
C ILE A 125 -8.58 -5.27 12.26
N VAL A 126 -9.13 -4.41 11.41
CA VAL A 126 -8.35 -3.64 10.43
C VAL A 126 -8.32 -2.18 10.84
N VAL A 127 -7.12 -1.62 10.99
CA VAL A 127 -6.90 -0.20 11.30
C VAL A 127 -6.37 0.47 10.04
N SER A 128 -7.25 1.15 9.29
CA SER A 128 -6.90 1.93 8.11
C SER A 128 -6.45 3.33 8.52
N VAL A 129 -5.27 3.75 8.09
CA VAL A 129 -4.64 5.00 8.55
C VAL A 129 -4.82 6.13 7.52
N ASP A 130 -5.29 7.29 7.98
CA ASP A 130 -5.43 8.54 7.21
C ASP A 130 -4.18 9.41 7.43
N TYR A 131 -3.04 8.95 6.92
CA TYR A 131 -1.76 9.62 7.13
C TYR A 131 -1.67 10.96 6.38
N GLY A 132 -0.84 11.88 6.86
CA GLY A 132 -0.65 13.20 6.24
C GLY A 132 -0.20 13.09 4.78
N LEU A 133 -0.95 13.73 3.88
CA LEU A 133 -0.69 13.69 2.44
C LEU A 133 0.08 14.92 1.96
N ALA A 134 0.97 14.70 1.01
CA ALA A 134 1.67 15.73 0.26
C ALA A 134 0.78 16.38 -0.80
N PRO A 135 1.04 17.64 -1.18
CA PRO A 135 2.17 18.48 -0.76
C PRO A 135 1.92 19.24 0.55
N GLU A 136 0.73 19.18 1.15
CA GLU A 136 0.45 19.91 2.40
C GLU A 136 1.29 19.36 3.58
N ASN A 137 1.57 18.06 3.57
CA ASN A 137 2.42 17.37 4.53
C ASN A 137 3.48 16.56 3.76
N PRO A 138 4.58 17.19 3.30
CA PRO A 138 5.62 16.50 2.57
C PRO A 138 6.38 15.50 3.46
N PHE A 139 7.26 14.70 2.85
CA PHE A 139 8.18 13.83 3.58
C PHE A 139 8.93 14.60 4.68
N PRO A 140 9.06 14.04 5.92
CA PRO A 140 8.70 12.68 6.33
C PRO A 140 7.33 12.55 7.05
N ALA A 141 6.38 13.48 6.85
CA ALA A 141 5.14 13.51 7.62
C ALA A 141 4.34 12.17 7.60
N ALA A 142 4.15 11.59 6.40
CA ALA A 142 3.46 10.30 6.27
C ALA A 142 4.19 9.14 6.96
N VAL A 143 5.54 9.18 7.00
CA VAL A 143 6.37 8.17 7.68
C VAL A 143 6.16 8.24 9.18
N GLU A 144 6.18 9.45 9.74
CA GLU A 144 5.92 9.70 11.16
C GLU A 144 4.53 9.19 11.56
N ASP A 145 3.52 9.46 10.75
CA ASP A 145 2.14 9.01 10.99
C ASP A 145 2.03 7.48 10.90
N ALA A 146 2.69 6.85 9.94
CA ALA A 146 2.69 5.40 9.79
C ALA A 146 3.31 4.70 11.00
N ILE A 147 4.44 5.20 11.49
CA ILE A 147 5.09 4.66 12.69
C ILE A 147 4.24 4.95 13.94
N GLY A 148 3.67 6.15 14.03
CA GLY A 148 2.72 6.54 15.08
C GLY A 148 1.51 5.61 15.14
N ALA A 149 0.96 5.19 14.00
CA ALA A 149 -0.19 4.30 13.94
C ALA A 149 0.12 2.90 14.47
N VAL A 150 1.26 2.31 14.08
CA VAL A 150 1.67 0.99 14.59
C VAL A 150 1.93 1.06 16.10
N ARG A 151 2.52 2.16 16.60
CA ARG A 151 2.71 2.39 18.05
C ARG A 151 1.39 2.53 18.79
N TRP A 152 0.45 3.29 18.23
CA TRP A 152 -0.87 3.46 18.81
C TRP A 152 -1.57 2.12 18.96
N VAL A 153 -1.59 1.27 17.91
CA VAL A 153 -2.14 -0.09 18.00
C VAL A 153 -1.42 -0.94 19.06
N ALA A 154 -0.08 -0.92 19.06
CA ALA A 154 0.71 -1.69 20.02
C ALA A 154 0.52 -1.25 21.48
N SER A 155 0.09 -0.01 21.72
CA SER A 155 -0.24 0.50 23.06
C SER A 155 -1.52 -0.10 23.65
N CYS A 156 -2.26 -0.91 22.88
CA CYS A 156 -3.55 -1.49 23.25
C CYS A 156 -4.57 -0.42 23.67
N PRO A 157 -4.91 0.50 22.75
CA PRO A 157 -5.82 1.61 23.03
C PRO A 157 -7.24 1.06 23.23
N ALA A 158 -7.99 1.65 24.16
CA ALA A 158 -9.32 1.18 24.54
C ALA A 158 -10.31 1.18 23.35
N GLU A 159 -10.08 2.06 22.38
CA GLU A 159 -10.81 2.18 21.12
C GLU A 159 -10.81 0.88 20.29
N LEU A 160 -9.75 0.06 20.39
CA LEU A 160 -9.64 -1.21 19.67
C LEU A 160 -10.28 -2.39 20.43
N GLN A 161 -10.95 -2.12 21.55
CA GLN A 161 -11.57 -3.13 22.40
C GLN A 161 -10.53 -4.16 22.87
N LYS A 162 -10.80 -5.46 22.70
CA LYS A 162 -9.92 -6.55 23.10
C LYS A 162 -9.06 -6.98 21.90
N ILE A 163 -7.82 -6.51 21.83
CA ILE A 163 -6.82 -6.96 20.84
C ILE A 163 -5.72 -7.82 21.45
N ASP A 164 -5.08 -8.62 20.60
CA ASP A 164 -3.85 -9.32 20.91
C ASP A 164 -2.67 -8.64 20.21
N THR A 165 -1.88 -7.89 20.97
CA THR A 165 -0.70 -7.15 20.44
C THR A 165 0.43 -8.07 19.99
N SER A 166 0.38 -9.38 20.30
CA SER A 166 1.28 -10.38 19.73
C SER A 166 0.88 -10.86 18.32
N ARG A 167 -0.26 -10.41 17.81
CA ARG A 167 -0.78 -10.77 16.48
C ARG A 167 -1.06 -9.52 15.63
N ILE A 168 -0.04 -8.67 15.49
CA ILE A 168 -0.09 -7.48 14.64
C ILE A 168 0.57 -7.79 13.29
N SER A 169 -0.15 -7.55 12.19
CA SER A 169 0.41 -7.49 10.84
C SER A 169 0.35 -6.07 10.31
N VAL A 170 1.34 -5.67 9.51
CA VAL A 170 1.36 -4.37 8.83
C VAL A 170 1.21 -4.58 7.33
N SER A 171 0.48 -3.71 6.66
CA SER A 171 0.20 -3.86 5.23
C SER A 171 -0.04 -2.53 4.54
N GLY A 172 0.16 -2.52 3.22
CA GLY A 172 -0.22 -1.39 2.39
C GLY A 172 -0.04 -1.70 0.91
N THR A 173 -0.39 -0.73 0.08
CA THR A 173 -0.26 -0.82 -1.38
C THR A 173 0.53 0.35 -1.95
N SER A 174 1.42 0.12 -2.93
CA SER A 174 2.18 1.19 -3.60
C SER A 174 2.91 2.08 -2.58
N ALA A 175 2.67 3.38 -2.58
CA ALA A 175 3.16 4.33 -1.57
C ALA A 175 2.79 3.94 -0.12
N GLY A 176 1.63 3.34 0.13
CA GLY A 176 1.27 2.82 1.46
C GLY A 176 2.08 1.59 1.84
N ALA A 177 2.48 0.77 0.87
CA ALA A 177 3.36 -0.37 1.14
C ALA A 177 4.78 0.10 1.49
N ASN A 178 5.23 1.22 0.91
CA ASN A 178 6.45 1.90 1.33
C ASN A 178 6.38 2.26 2.82
N LEU A 179 5.31 2.94 3.24
CA LEU A 179 5.06 3.28 4.65
C LEU A 179 4.96 2.04 5.55
N ALA A 180 4.33 0.96 5.06
CA ALA A 180 4.23 -0.31 5.77
C ALA A 180 5.62 -0.91 6.08
N ILE A 181 6.53 -0.91 5.10
CA ILE A 181 7.90 -1.40 5.27
C ILE A 181 8.62 -0.56 6.31
N VAL A 182 8.60 0.77 6.16
CA VAL A 182 9.30 1.69 7.08
C VAL A 182 8.77 1.58 8.50
N ALA A 183 7.45 1.47 8.67
CA ALA A 183 6.83 1.26 9.98
C ALA A 183 7.22 -0.09 10.60
N ALA A 184 7.29 -1.17 9.81
CA ALA A 184 7.74 -2.47 10.29
C ALA A 184 9.24 -2.48 10.66
N LEU A 185 10.09 -1.79 9.88
CA LEU A 185 11.51 -1.59 10.21
C LEU A 185 11.67 -0.85 11.53
N SER A 186 10.94 0.26 11.71
CA SER A 186 10.97 1.05 12.95
C SER A 186 10.47 0.22 14.14
N ALA A 187 9.37 -0.50 14.00
CA ALA A 187 8.80 -1.34 15.06
C ALA A 187 9.73 -2.49 15.47
N SER A 188 10.54 -2.99 14.54
CA SER A 188 11.43 -4.14 14.75
C SER A 188 12.83 -3.72 15.24
N ASN A 189 13.11 -2.43 15.42
CA ASN A 189 14.41 -1.96 15.89
C ASN A 189 14.34 -0.83 16.92
N PRO A 190 14.68 -1.11 18.21
CA PRO A 190 14.62 -0.10 19.27
C PRO A 190 15.68 1.00 19.16
N GLU A 191 16.71 0.82 18.34
CA GLU A 191 17.86 1.73 18.26
C GLU A 191 17.79 2.74 17.10
N VAL A 192 16.79 2.63 16.21
CA VAL A 192 16.67 3.52 15.04
C VAL A 192 15.95 4.81 15.47
N PRO A 193 16.63 5.97 15.51
CA PRO A 193 15.95 7.23 15.75
C PRO A 193 14.89 7.43 14.67
N LEU A 194 13.70 7.88 15.06
CA LEU A 194 12.75 8.36 14.06
C LEU A 194 13.43 9.45 13.22
N PRO A 195 13.15 9.53 11.92
CA PRO A 195 13.76 10.49 11.00
C PRO A 195 13.68 11.97 11.42
N THR A 196 12.84 12.31 12.40
CA THR A 196 12.60 13.69 12.86
C THR A 196 12.13 13.80 14.31
N ALA A 197 11.97 12.69 15.06
CA ALA A 197 11.43 12.82 16.41
C ALA A 197 12.49 13.32 17.38
N GLN A 198 12.17 14.42 18.05
CA GLN A 198 12.65 14.70 19.40
C GLN A 198 12.67 13.39 20.22
N PRO A 199 13.77 13.10 20.95
CA PRO A 199 14.11 11.78 21.49
C PRO A 199 13.26 11.30 22.70
N SER A 200 11.97 11.65 22.78
CA SER A 200 11.15 11.42 23.97
C SER A 200 10.29 10.15 23.97
N LEU A 201 10.29 9.33 22.91
CA LEU A 201 9.55 8.06 22.91
C LEU A 201 10.47 6.88 22.62
N LEU A 202 10.48 5.90 23.53
CA LEU A 202 11.12 4.60 23.33
C LEU A 202 10.56 3.95 22.05
N ASN A 203 11.46 3.53 21.16
CA ASN A 203 11.16 2.90 19.86
C ASN A 203 10.65 1.45 19.96
N THR A 204 10.50 0.92 21.18
CA THR A 204 10.19 -0.48 21.43
C THR A 204 8.69 -0.74 21.26
N ILE A 205 8.32 -1.41 20.17
CA ILE A 205 7.11 -2.22 20.13
C ILE A 205 7.54 -3.65 20.49
N THR A 206 7.01 -4.18 21.58
CA THR A 206 7.31 -5.54 22.02
C THR A 206 6.00 -6.26 22.34
N PRO A 207 5.65 -7.32 21.61
CA PRO A 207 6.38 -7.91 20.47
C PRO A 207 6.26 -7.07 19.17
N PRO A 208 7.24 -7.12 18.25
CA PRO A 208 7.14 -6.47 16.94
C PRO A 208 6.03 -7.11 16.08
N PRO A 209 5.61 -6.45 14.97
CA PRO A 209 4.69 -7.06 14.02
C PRO A 209 5.18 -8.43 13.56
N ILE A 210 4.26 -9.39 13.42
CA ILE A 210 4.58 -10.79 13.05
C ILE A 210 4.53 -11.04 11.55
N SER A 211 3.97 -10.11 10.78
CA SER A 211 3.87 -10.21 9.32
C SER A 211 3.84 -8.84 8.64
N LEU A 212 4.36 -8.80 7.43
CA LEU A 212 4.31 -7.67 6.51
C LEU A 212 3.67 -8.12 5.19
N VAL A 213 2.57 -7.49 4.78
CA VAL A 213 1.83 -7.84 3.56
C VAL A 213 1.84 -6.66 2.59
N LEU A 214 2.55 -6.81 1.47
CA LEU A 214 2.84 -5.73 0.54
C LEU A 214 2.16 -5.97 -0.80
N PHE A 215 1.38 -5.00 -1.26
CA PHE A 215 0.85 -4.99 -2.62
C PHE A 215 1.61 -3.98 -3.46
N ILE A 216 2.19 -4.43 -4.58
CA ILE A 216 2.82 -3.58 -5.61
C ILE A 216 3.69 -2.45 -5.02
N PRO A 217 4.63 -2.76 -4.11
CA PRO A 217 5.23 -1.76 -3.25
C PRO A 217 6.15 -0.80 -4.00
N VAL A 218 6.17 0.46 -3.57
CA VAL A 218 7.31 1.35 -3.84
C VAL A 218 8.41 1.05 -2.83
N VAL A 219 9.58 0.63 -3.28
CA VAL A 219 10.71 0.30 -2.41
C VAL A 219 11.93 1.19 -2.66
N ASP A 220 12.04 1.80 -3.84
CA ASP A 220 13.18 2.62 -4.23
C ASP A 220 12.71 3.97 -4.84
N ASN A 221 12.86 5.05 -4.08
CA ASN A 221 12.56 6.41 -4.52
C ASN A 221 13.70 7.05 -5.36
N THR A 222 14.83 6.37 -5.54
CA THR A 222 15.92 6.77 -6.44
C THR A 222 15.81 6.15 -7.84
N ALA A 223 14.96 5.12 -7.99
CA ALA A 223 14.71 4.43 -9.24
C ALA A 223 14.27 5.36 -10.39
N THR A 224 14.78 5.10 -11.61
CA THR A 224 14.45 5.88 -12.83
C THR A 224 14.13 4.97 -14.02
N ALA A 225 13.62 5.58 -15.10
CA ALA A 225 13.32 4.92 -16.37
C ALA A 225 14.58 4.32 -17.05
N GLU A 226 15.75 4.91 -16.86
CA GLU A 226 17.03 4.41 -17.36
C GLU A 226 17.63 3.33 -16.46
N GLY A 227 17.18 3.27 -15.19
CA GLY A 227 17.62 2.34 -14.16
C GLY A 227 16.71 1.12 -14.01
N VAL A 228 16.31 0.83 -12.77
CA VAL A 228 15.56 -0.38 -12.43
C VAL A 228 14.19 -0.47 -13.09
N TRP A 229 13.56 0.66 -13.44
CA TRP A 229 12.26 0.66 -14.15
C TRP A 229 12.38 0.38 -15.65
N ARG A 230 13.59 0.39 -16.22
CA ARG A 230 13.84 0.26 -17.67
C ARG A 230 13.05 -0.86 -18.37
N PRO A 231 12.85 -2.06 -17.80
CA PRO A 231 12.09 -3.12 -18.46
C PRO A 231 10.64 -2.73 -18.82
N ASN A 232 10.01 -1.87 -18.01
CA ASN A 232 8.59 -1.51 -18.12
C ASN A 232 8.36 0.00 -18.35
N ALA A 233 9.42 0.81 -18.33
CA ALA A 233 9.34 2.28 -18.32
C ALA A 233 8.56 2.88 -19.51
N GLU A 234 8.68 2.30 -20.70
CA GLU A 234 8.04 2.80 -21.92
C GLU A 234 6.60 2.29 -22.11
N THR A 235 6.26 1.16 -21.48
CA THR A 235 5.06 0.38 -21.82
C THR A 235 4.05 0.26 -20.70
N ALA A 236 4.47 0.41 -19.43
CA ALA A 236 3.60 0.21 -18.27
C ALA A 236 2.34 1.10 -18.36
N PRO A 237 1.14 0.49 -18.32
CA PRO A 237 -0.09 1.25 -18.31
C PRO A 237 -0.36 1.80 -16.92
N TRP A 238 -1.14 2.88 -16.86
CA TRP A 238 -1.54 3.57 -15.63
C TRP A 238 -0.38 4.25 -14.88
N LEU A 239 0.53 3.49 -14.26
CA LEU A 239 1.67 4.07 -13.55
C LEU A 239 2.88 4.19 -14.50
N THR A 240 3.14 5.41 -14.97
CA THR A 240 4.29 5.72 -15.82
C THR A 240 5.43 6.35 -15.00
N PRO A 241 6.68 6.35 -15.50
CA PRO A 241 7.77 7.07 -14.84
C PRO A 241 7.46 8.56 -14.62
N ALA A 242 6.78 9.20 -15.57
CA ALA A 242 6.36 10.60 -15.46
C ALA A 242 5.34 10.81 -14.33
N ARG A 243 4.39 9.87 -14.16
CA ARG A 243 3.43 9.91 -13.06
C ARG A 243 4.08 9.69 -11.70
N MET A 244 5.03 8.76 -11.59
CA MET A 244 5.78 8.62 -10.33
C MET A 244 6.61 9.86 -10.02
N GLU A 245 7.27 10.47 -11.02
CA GLU A 245 8.04 11.68 -10.79
C GLU A 245 7.16 12.87 -10.38
N TYR A 246 5.93 12.96 -10.91
CA TYR A 246 4.94 13.92 -10.45
C TYR A 246 4.65 13.77 -8.95
N TYR A 247 4.31 12.57 -8.47
CA TYR A 247 4.07 12.34 -7.05
C TYR A 247 5.32 12.54 -6.19
N ARG A 248 6.50 12.16 -6.67
CA ARG A 248 7.78 12.42 -5.97
C ARG A 248 8.04 13.92 -5.79
N LYS A 249 7.73 14.76 -6.78
CA LYS A 249 7.87 16.22 -6.68
C LYS A 249 6.91 16.85 -5.66
N LEU A 250 5.74 16.25 -5.45
CA LEU A 250 4.83 16.69 -4.40
C LEU A 250 5.33 16.25 -3.02
N TYR A 251 5.88 15.03 -2.93
CA TYR A 251 6.24 14.41 -1.67
C TYR A 251 7.59 14.84 -1.12
N PHE A 252 8.61 15.00 -1.96
CA PHE A 252 9.97 15.34 -1.55
C PHE A 252 10.28 16.83 -1.79
N THR A 253 10.67 17.53 -0.72
CA THR A 253 11.10 18.93 -0.77
C THR A 253 12.60 19.10 -1.04
N GLN A 254 13.38 18.03 -0.90
CA GLN A 254 14.82 17.97 -1.16
C GLN A 254 15.15 16.66 -1.88
N ASP A 255 16.09 16.70 -2.82
CA ASP A 255 16.40 15.52 -3.66
C ASP A 255 17.12 14.42 -2.89
N ASP A 256 17.95 14.77 -1.90
CA ASP A 256 18.70 13.81 -1.08
C ASP A 256 17.78 12.97 -0.16
N HIS A 257 16.60 13.47 0.20
CA HIS A 257 15.56 12.72 0.93
C HIS A 257 15.22 11.40 0.25
N ARG A 258 15.23 11.33 -1.10
CA ARG A 258 14.89 10.11 -1.85
C ARG A 258 15.84 8.94 -1.54
N SER A 259 17.08 9.24 -1.15
CA SER A 259 18.10 8.24 -0.83
C SER A 259 18.13 7.81 0.64
N GLN A 260 17.32 8.46 1.50
CA GLN A 260 17.18 8.06 2.89
C GLN A 260 16.40 6.75 2.98
N TRP A 261 16.78 5.86 3.90
CA TRP A 261 16.19 4.51 3.97
C TRP A 261 14.71 4.51 4.35
N ASP A 262 14.24 5.54 5.04
CA ASP A 262 12.86 5.78 5.41
C ASP A 262 12.02 6.40 4.28
N ALA A 263 12.66 6.73 3.15
CA ALA A 263 12.02 6.97 1.86
C ALA A 263 12.21 5.77 0.90
N SER A 264 13.39 5.19 0.86
CA SER A 264 13.79 4.05 0.02
C SER A 264 14.21 2.85 0.89
N PRO A 265 13.25 2.06 1.39
CA PRO A 265 13.53 0.98 2.34
C PRO A 265 14.47 -0.10 1.83
N ASN A 266 14.67 -0.26 0.52
CA ASN A 266 15.71 -1.15 -0.02
C ASN A 266 17.14 -0.72 0.36
N LEU A 267 17.34 0.56 0.69
CA LEU A 267 18.62 1.13 1.12
C LEU A 267 18.84 1.06 2.64
N ALA A 268 17.91 0.50 3.40
CA ALA A 268 18.08 0.32 4.83
C ALA A 268 19.30 -0.58 5.15
N PRO A 269 20.03 -0.33 6.26
CA PRO A 269 21.13 -1.20 6.65
C PRO A 269 20.69 -2.66 6.75
N GLU A 270 21.55 -3.60 6.33
CA GLU A 270 21.22 -5.03 6.41
C GLU A 270 20.82 -5.49 7.82
N SER A 271 21.44 -4.91 8.85
CA SER A 271 21.12 -5.18 10.25
C SER A 271 19.67 -4.82 10.62
N LEU A 272 19.07 -3.88 9.89
CA LEU A 272 17.68 -3.47 10.04
C LEU A 272 16.77 -4.34 9.15
N LEU A 273 17.14 -4.57 7.90
CA LEU A 273 16.38 -5.43 6.97
C LEU A 273 16.22 -6.87 7.47
N ARG A 274 17.25 -7.45 8.09
CA ARG A 274 17.22 -8.79 8.72
C ARG A 274 16.15 -8.93 9.81
N LYS A 275 15.67 -7.81 10.37
CA LYS A 275 14.66 -7.79 11.44
C LYS A 275 13.23 -7.68 10.91
N LEU A 276 13.02 -7.55 9.60
CA LEU A 276 11.66 -7.56 9.04
C LEU A 276 10.96 -8.89 9.36
N PRO A 277 9.64 -8.85 9.63
CA PRO A 277 8.88 -10.07 9.88
C PRO A 277 8.70 -10.89 8.60
N LYS A 278 8.02 -12.04 8.74
CA LYS A 278 7.57 -12.82 7.59
C LYS A 278 6.86 -11.89 6.60
N THR A 279 7.36 -11.84 5.37
CA THR A 279 6.91 -10.87 4.38
C THR A 279 6.22 -11.59 3.22
N TRP A 280 5.05 -11.10 2.84
CA TRP A 280 4.32 -11.52 1.65
C TRP A 280 4.27 -10.34 0.67
N ILE A 281 4.65 -10.55 -0.59
CA ILE A 281 4.76 -9.50 -1.61
C ILE A 281 3.97 -9.90 -2.86
N ALA A 282 2.93 -9.14 -3.21
CA ALA A 282 2.33 -9.19 -4.53
C ALA A 282 3.00 -8.21 -5.49
N VAL A 283 3.35 -8.70 -6.67
CA VAL A 283 3.98 -7.94 -7.75
C VAL A 283 3.11 -8.03 -9.00
N ALA A 284 2.82 -6.90 -9.63
CA ALA A 284 2.15 -6.85 -10.93
C ALA A 284 3.20 -6.86 -12.05
N GLU A 285 3.14 -7.80 -12.99
CA GLU A 285 4.19 -8.00 -14.01
C GLU A 285 4.41 -6.77 -14.92
N MET A 286 3.32 -6.08 -15.28
CA MET A 286 3.32 -4.95 -16.21
C MET A 286 3.33 -3.60 -15.46
N ASP A 287 4.09 -3.52 -14.39
CA ASP A 287 4.24 -2.34 -13.52
C ASP A 287 5.70 -1.86 -13.52
N ILE A 288 5.94 -0.54 -13.55
CA ILE A 288 7.30 0.00 -13.41
C ILE A 288 7.95 -0.39 -12.08
N LEU A 289 7.14 -0.63 -11.04
CA LEU A 289 7.65 -1.05 -9.72
C LEU A 289 7.96 -2.55 -9.64
N ALA A 290 7.62 -3.34 -10.66
CA ALA A 290 7.81 -4.78 -10.61
C ALA A 290 9.27 -5.20 -10.40
N PRO A 291 10.25 -4.63 -11.14
CA PRO A 291 11.65 -5.04 -10.99
C PRO A 291 12.22 -4.69 -9.61
N GLU A 292 11.87 -3.53 -9.04
CA GLU A 292 12.34 -3.14 -7.70
C GLU A 292 11.71 -3.99 -6.59
N ALA A 293 10.41 -4.31 -6.68
CA ALA A 293 9.73 -5.15 -5.70
C ALA A 293 10.25 -6.59 -5.70
N LEU A 294 10.55 -7.14 -6.89
CA LEU A 294 11.19 -8.47 -7.03
C LEU A 294 12.61 -8.46 -6.46
N ALA A 295 13.41 -7.44 -6.77
CA ALA A 295 14.77 -7.30 -6.25
C ALA A 295 14.77 -7.18 -4.71
N PHE A 296 13.83 -6.43 -4.13
CA PHE A 296 13.67 -6.31 -2.69
C PHE A 296 13.28 -7.64 -2.04
N GLY A 297 12.37 -8.40 -2.66
CA GLY A 297 12.03 -9.75 -2.20
C GLY A 297 13.24 -10.68 -2.14
N GLU A 298 14.08 -10.68 -3.18
CA GLU A 298 15.34 -11.45 -3.20
C GLU A 298 16.38 -10.94 -2.19
N GLN A 299 16.50 -9.62 -2.03
CA GLN A 299 17.36 -9.01 -1.01
C GLN A 299 17.00 -9.52 0.39
N LEU A 300 15.71 -9.46 0.75
CA LEU A 300 15.22 -9.95 2.04
C LEU A 300 15.46 -11.47 2.23
N ARG A 301 15.24 -12.29 1.19
CA ARG A 301 15.55 -13.73 1.23
C ARG A 301 17.04 -13.98 1.49
N GLY A 302 17.91 -13.27 0.78
CA GLY A 302 19.37 -13.35 0.96
C GLY A 302 19.83 -12.96 2.38
N LEU A 303 19.04 -12.14 3.07
CA LEU A 303 19.26 -11.74 4.45
C LEU A 303 18.67 -12.71 5.49
N GLY A 304 17.94 -13.74 5.06
CA GLY A 304 17.32 -14.76 5.93
C GLY A 304 15.89 -14.44 6.36
N VAL A 305 15.26 -13.40 5.82
CA VAL A 305 13.84 -13.11 6.06
C VAL A 305 12.98 -14.11 5.30
N SER A 306 11.92 -14.63 5.93
CA SER A 306 10.96 -15.49 5.25
C SER A 306 10.09 -14.65 4.32
N VAL A 307 10.25 -14.83 3.00
CA VAL A 307 9.55 -14.04 1.98
C VAL A 307 8.78 -14.94 1.01
N GLU A 308 7.48 -14.71 0.90
CA GLU A 308 6.63 -15.23 -0.16
C GLU A 308 6.38 -14.14 -1.21
N THR A 309 6.57 -14.46 -2.50
CA THR A 309 6.33 -13.50 -3.58
C THR A 309 5.31 -14.09 -4.55
N LEU A 310 4.22 -13.36 -4.76
CA LEU A 310 3.21 -13.64 -5.76
C LEU A 310 3.41 -12.71 -6.97
N LEU A 311 3.82 -13.27 -8.11
CA LEU A 311 3.85 -12.54 -9.37
C LEU A 311 2.50 -12.69 -10.10
N VAL A 312 1.76 -11.60 -10.19
CA VAL A 312 0.53 -11.50 -10.97
C VAL A 312 0.87 -11.21 -12.43
N LYS A 313 1.02 -12.28 -13.22
CA LYS A 313 1.26 -12.19 -14.67
C LYS A 313 0.21 -11.31 -15.34
N GLY A 314 0.60 -10.51 -16.33
CA GLY A 314 -0.25 -9.56 -17.05
C GLY A 314 -0.96 -8.50 -16.18
N GLY A 315 -0.70 -8.48 -14.87
CA GLY A 315 -1.26 -7.52 -13.93
C GLY A 315 -0.56 -6.17 -14.06
N THR A 316 -1.27 -5.10 -13.74
CA THR A 316 -0.80 -3.71 -13.81
C THR A 316 -0.79 -3.08 -12.43
N HIS A 317 -0.24 -1.88 -12.28
CA HIS A 317 -0.24 -1.15 -11.00
C HIS A 317 -1.66 -0.95 -10.43
N SER A 318 -2.70 -0.92 -11.26
CA SER A 318 -4.09 -0.75 -10.79
C SER A 318 -4.78 -2.04 -10.36
N ILE A 319 -4.09 -3.19 -10.38
CA ILE A 319 -4.67 -4.51 -10.14
C ILE A 319 -5.45 -4.62 -8.82
N LEU A 320 -4.97 -3.96 -7.76
CA LEU A 320 -5.64 -3.95 -6.46
C LEU A 320 -6.92 -3.11 -6.51
N SER A 321 -6.94 -1.97 -7.22
CA SER A 321 -8.14 -1.13 -7.37
C SER A 321 -9.18 -1.73 -8.33
N LEU A 322 -8.78 -2.70 -9.14
CA LEU A 322 -9.61 -3.34 -10.17
C LEU A 322 -10.03 -4.76 -9.82
N HIS A 323 -9.87 -5.18 -8.57
CA HIS A 323 -10.11 -6.55 -8.12
C HIS A 323 -11.57 -7.02 -8.24
N GLY A 324 -12.54 -6.12 -8.39
CA GLY A 324 -13.94 -6.46 -8.68
C GLY A 324 -14.22 -6.67 -10.17
N VAL A 325 -13.26 -6.37 -11.04
CA VAL A 325 -13.37 -6.51 -12.51
C VAL A 325 -12.37 -7.53 -13.05
N ILE A 326 -11.21 -7.66 -12.41
CA ILE A 326 -10.11 -8.53 -12.85
C ILE A 326 -9.96 -9.68 -11.86
N ASP A 327 -10.19 -10.91 -12.34
CA ASP A 327 -10.16 -12.13 -11.53
C ASP A 327 -8.80 -12.38 -10.89
N ARG A 328 -7.71 -11.98 -11.58
CA ARG A 328 -6.35 -12.04 -11.03
C ARG A 328 -6.19 -11.11 -9.82
N GLY A 329 -6.81 -9.92 -9.85
CA GLY A 329 -6.83 -9.00 -8.70
C GLY A 329 -7.65 -9.56 -7.54
N TYR A 330 -8.81 -10.16 -7.84
CA TYR A 330 -9.63 -10.86 -6.84
C TYR A 330 -8.82 -11.98 -6.13
N ARG A 331 -8.18 -12.87 -6.90
CA ARG A 331 -7.39 -13.99 -6.37
C ARG A 331 -6.17 -13.52 -5.57
N MET A 332 -5.50 -12.45 -6.00
CA MET A 332 -4.40 -11.83 -5.25
C MET A 332 -4.84 -11.43 -3.84
N ILE A 333 -6.05 -10.87 -3.69
CA ILE A 333 -6.60 -10.53 -2.37
C ILE A 333 -6.94 -11.79 -1.57
N GLU A 334 -7.50 -12.83 -2.21
CA GLU A 334 -7.75 -14.10 -1.52
C GLU A 334 -6.47 -14.73 -0.97
N ASP A 335 -5.37 -14.69 -1.73
CA ASP A 335 -4.10 -15.25 -1.29
C ASP A 335 -3.49 -14.45 -0.14
N ALA A 336 -3.61 -13.11 -0.15
CA ALA A 336 -3.22 -12.28 0.98
C ALA A 336 -4.07 -12.58 2.24
N VAL A 337 -5.38 -12.77 2.09
CA VAL A 337 -6.28 -13.16 3.19
C VAL A 337 -5.89 -14.53 3.75
N LYS A 338 -5.58 -15.53 2.90
CA LYS A 338 -5.10 -16.84 3.35
C LYS A 338 -3.78 -16.73 4.11
N HIS A 339 -2.84 -15.90 3.63
CA HIS A 339 -1.59 -15.64 4.36
C HIS A 339 -1.87 -15.05 5.74
N LEU A 340 -2.80 -14.09 5.85
CA LEU A 340 -3.20 -13.51 7.14
C LEU A 340 -3.89 -14.54 8.05
N GLN A 341 -4.77 -15.39 7.52
CA GLN A 341 -5.42 -16.46 8.27
C GLN A 341 -4.41 -17.43 8.90
N VAL A 342 -3.43 -17.88 8.11
CA VAL A 342 -2.34 -18.74 8.59
C VAL A 342 -1.49 -18.01 9.64
N THR A 343 -1.15 -16.74 9.38
CA THR A 343 -0.33 -15.92 10.27
C THR A 343 -1.00 -15.67 11.62
N PHE A 344 -2.31 -15.41 11.62
CA PHE A 344 -3.08 -15.13 12.84
C PHE A 344 -3.63 -16.38 13.54
N GLY A 345 -3.59 -17.53 12.88
CA GLY A 345 -4.17 -18.77 13.37
C GLY A 345 -5.70 -18.77 13.34
N THR A 346 -6.30 -18.15 12.33
CA THR A 346 -7.76 -17.99 12.17
C THR A 346 -8.35 -18.77 10.99
N GLY A 347 -7.52 -19.54 10.27
CA GLY A 347 -7.88 -20.33 9.10
C GLY A 347 -8.35 -21.75 9.38
#